data_AF-A0A1H6XRY0-F1
#
_entry.id   AF-A0A1H6XRY0-F1
#
_cell.length_a   1.000
_cell.length_b   1.000
_cell.length_c   1.000
_cell.angle_alpha   90.00
_cell.angle_beta   90.00
_cell.angle_gamma   90.00
#
_symmetry.space_group_name_H-M   'P 1'
#
loop_
_entity.id
_entity.type
_entity.pdbx_description
1 polymer ?
#
loop_
_entity_poly.entity_id
_entity_poly.type
_entity_poly.pdbx_seq_one_letter_code
_entity_poly.pdbx_strand_id
1 'polypeptide(L)'
;MARLKALKPRIQTISQTIAKPAAVSERRMTGRKLQSRRFNVWLRDPCCATCRRVVEYPGGFELDHKVPLFKGGEDSEENCQILCSGPDGCHAKKTAEDLRGW
;
A
#
# COMPACT_ATOMS: atom_id res chain seq x y z
N MET A 1 19.29 52.42 -3.95
CA MET A 1 19.61 51.00 -3.69
C MET A 1 19.72 50.27 -5.03
N ALA A 2 20.93 49.94 -5.49
CA ALA A 2 21.14 49.28 -6.77
C ALA A 2 20.91 47.76 -6.63
N ARG A 3 20.07 47.18 -7.50
CA ARG A 3 19.82 45.72 -7.55
C ARG A 3 20.91 45.03 -8.38
N LEU A 4 21.51 43.98 -7.82
CA LEU A 4 22.47 43.14 -8.53
C LEU A 4 21.74 42.27 -9.57
N LYS A 5 22.30 42.21 -10.79
CA LYS A 5 21.82 41.34 -11.87
C LYS A 5 22.44 39.95 -11.73
N ALA A 6 21.60 38.92 -11.58
CA ALA A 6 22.07 37.53 -11.56
C ALA A 6 22.49 37.06 -12.96
N LEU A 7 23.57 36.27 -13.03
CA LEU A 7 24.04 35.63 -14.25
C LEU A 7 23.17 34.42 -14.60
N LYS A 8 22.98 34.17 -15.90
CA LYS A 8 22.22 33.00 -16.37
C LYS A 8 22.97 31.70 -16.00
N PRO A 9 22.28 30.69 -15.47
CA PRO A 9 22.89 29.41 -15.16
C PRO A 9 23.43 28.75 -16.44
N ARG A 10 24.66 28.23 -16.35
CA ARG A 10 25.39 27.64 -17.48
C ARG A 10 25.06 26.16 -17.69
N ILE A 11 24.38 25.54 -16.73
CA ILE A 11 23.99 24.13 -16.75
C ILE A 11 22.53 24.05 -17.21
N GLN A 12 22.29 23.24 -18.23
CA GLN A 12 20.95 22.92 -18.71
C GLN A 12 20.31 21.89 -17.76
N THR A 13 19.10 22.17 -17.30
CA THR A 13 18.30 21.22 -16.52
C THR A 13 17.88 20.07 -17.42
N ILE A 14 18.23 18.84 -17.03
CA ILE A 14 17.79 17.62 -17.73
C ILE A 14 16.27 17.50 -17.56
N SER A 15 15.55 17.41 -18.68
CA SER A 15 14.11 17.12 -18.68
C SER A 15 13.89 15.68 -18.24
N GLN A 16 13.34 15.49 -17.04
CA GLN A 16 12.93 14.18 -16.56
C GLN A 16 11.56 13.83 -17.14
N THR A 17 11.49 13.44 -18.41
CA THR A 17 10.32 12.72 -18.90
C THR A 17 10.35 11.31 -18.34
N ILE A 18 9.77 11.16 -17.15
CA ILE A 18 9.54 9.86 -16.52
C ILE A 18 8.64 9.06 -17.45
N ALA A 19 9.17 7.99 -18.04
CA ALA A 19 8.40 7.06 -18.85
C ALA A 19 7.21 6.53 -18.04
N LYS A 20 6.01 6.54 -18.64
CA LYS A 20 4.84 5.93 -18.02
C LYS A 20 5.08 4.41 -17.97
N PRO A 21 5.09 3.76 -16.80
CA PRO A 21 5.19 2.30 -16.73
C PRO A 21 4.00 1.66 -17.44
N ALA A 22 4.30 0.52 -18.07
CA ALA A 22 3.35 -0.35 -18.74
C ALA A 22 2.40 -1.01 -17.73
N ALA A 23 1.23 -1.40 -18.24
CA ALA A 23 0.20 -2.23 -17.61
C ALA A 23 -0.41 -1.73 -16.27
N VAL A 24 -1.73 -1.54 -16.29
CA VAL A 24 -2.55 -1.21 -15.11
C VAL A 24 -2.46 -2.29 -14.02
N SER A 25 -2.06 -3.52 -14.37
CA SER A 25 -1.80 -4.62 -13.42
C SER A 25 -0.50 -4.49 -12.61
N GLU A 26 0.46 -3.66 -13.02
CA GLU A 26 1.78 -3.56 -12.36
C GLU A 26 1.90 -2.37 -11.39
N ARG A 27 0.97 -1.41 -11.43
CA ARG A 27 0.98 -0.29 -10.47
C ARG A 27 0.34 -0.69 -9.15
N ARG A 28 1.11 -1.37 -8.30
CA ARG A 28 0.77 -1.51 -6.88
C ARG A 28 0.55 -0.13 -6.25
N MET A 29 -0.54 0.01 -5.48
CA MET A 29 -0.83 1.23 -4.74
C MET A 29 0.29 1.51 -3.73
N THR A 30 0.88 2.70 -3.78
CA THR A 30 2.00 3.11 -2.91
C THR A 30 1.77 4.49 -2.30
N GLY A 31 2.61 4.85 -1.32
CA GLY A 31 2.68 6.19 -0.75
C GLY A 31 1.39 6.62 -0.03
N ARG A 32 1.03 7.91 -0.17
CA ARG A 32 -0.11 8.53 0.52
C ARG A 32 -1.43 7.80 0.29
N LYS A 33 -1.67 7.26 -0.91
CA LYS A 33 -2.91 6.53 -1.23
C LYS A 33 -3.02 5.25 -0.42
N LEU A 34 -1.93 4.47 -0.35
CA LEU A 34 -1.88 3.26 0.47
C LEU A 34 -2.10 3.56 1.95
N GLN A 35 -1.45 4.60 2.47
CA GLN A 35 -1.63 5.02 3.87
C GLN A 35 -3.08 5.46 4.16
N SER A 36 -3.69 6.19 3.23
CA SER A 36 -5.11 6.60 3.36
C SER A 36 -6.03 5.39 3.36
N ARG A 37 -5.79 4.40 2.50
CA ARG A 37 -6.55 3.14 2.47
C ARG A 37 -6.38 2.33 3.77
N ARG A 38 -5.14 2.18 4.26
CA ARG A 38 -4.85 1.53 5.54
C ARG A 38 -5.64 2.19 6.68
N PHE A 39 -5.64 3.53 6.71
CA PHE A 39 -6.39 4.28 7.72
C PHE A 39 -7.90 4.12 7.57
N ASN A 40 -8.45 4.25 6.36
CA ASN A 40 -9.89 4.12 6.11
C ASN A 40 -10.44 2.74 6.50
N VAL A 41 -9.74 1.67 6.12
CA VAL A 41 -10.17 0.31 6.45
C VAL A 41 -10.10 0.10 7.97
N TRP A 42 -9.06 0.61 8.64
CA TRP A 42 -8.92 0.53 10.10
C TRP A 42 -9.96 1.34 10.85
N LEU A 43 -10.31 2.53 10.35
CA LEU A 43 -11.33 3.38 10.95
C LEU A 43 -12.72 2.74 10.88
N ARG A 44 -13.00 1.93 9.83
CA ARG A 44 -14.26 1.19 9.69
C ARG A 44 -14.34 0.00 10.65
N ASP A 45 -13.27 -0.78 10.78
CA ASP A 45 -13.17 -1.88 11.74
C ASP A 45 -11.71 -2.09 12.19
N PRO A 46 -11.32 -1.66 13.40
CA PRO A 46 -9.96 -1.78 13.89
C PRO A 46 -9.63 -3.19 14.41
N CYS A 47 -10.47 -4.19 14.13
CA CYS A 47 -10.27 -5.57 14.57
C CYS A 47 -9.70 -6.45 13.46
N CYS A 48 -8.88 -7.42 13.83
CA CYS A 48 -8.47 -8.49 12.93
C CYS A 48 -9.70 -9.25 12.42
N ALA A 49 -9.80 -9.43 11.10
CA ALA A 49 -10.94 -10.11 10.48
C ALA A 49 -11.08 -11.58 10.92
N THR A 50 -9.97 -12.24 11.27
CA THR A 50 -9.98 -13.65 11.71
C THR A 50 -10.18 -13.80 13.22
N CYS A 51 -9.34 -13.16 14.05
CA CYS A 51 -9.35 -13.38 15.50
C CYS A 51 -10.11 -12.31 16.29
N ARG A 52 -10.63 -11.28 15.63
CA ARG A 52 -11.41 -10.16 16.20
C ARG A 52 -10.70 -9.33 17.28
N ARG A 53 -9.41 -9.55 17.52
CA ARG A 53 -8.60 -8.68 18.38
C ARG A 53 -8.45 -7.30 17.76
N VAL A 54 -8.56 -6.24 18.57
CA VAL A 54 -8.22 -4.87 18.18
C VAL A 54 -6.72 -4.77 17.87
N VAL A 55 -6.39 -4.19 16.72
CA VAL A 55 -5.01 -3.99 16.27
C VAL A 55 -4.61 -2.53 16.37
N GLU A 56 -3.35 -2.30 16.71
CA GLU A 56 -2.77 -0.95 16.80
C GLU A 56 -2.51 -0.37 15.40
N TYR A 57 -2.86 0.90 15.19
CA TYR A 57 -2.48 1.65 13.99
C TYR A 57 -1.19 2.44 14.23
N PRO A 58 -0.24 2.50 13.27
CA PRO A 58 -0.29 1.93 11.91
C PRO A 58 0.35 0.53 11.77
N GLY A 59 1.00 0.01 12.82
CA GLY A 59 1.93 -1.14 12.71
C GLY A 59 1.44 -2.48 13.26
N GLY A 60 0.33 -2.52 14.00
CA GLY A 60 -0.20 -3.74 14.62
C GLY A 60 -0.93 -4.68 13.66
N PHE A 61 -0.95 -4.36 12.36
CA PHE A 61 -1.65 -5.14 11.35
C PHE A 61 -1.04 -5.02 9.97
N GLU A 62 -1.39 -6.00 9.15
CA GLU A 62 -1.23 -5.95 7.70
C GLU A 62 -2.58 -5.81 7.01
N LEU A 63 -2.59 -5.01 5.96
CA LEU A 63 -3.75 -4.85 5.08
C LEU A 63 -3.61 -5.86 3.95
N ASP A 64 -4.48 -6.86 3.97
CA ASP A 64 -4.40 -8.01 3.06
C ASP A 64 -5.69 -8.18 2.26
N HIS A 65 -5.60 -8.81 1.10
CA HIS A 65 -6.76 -9.07 0.24
C HIS A 65 -7.50 -10.32 0.72
N LYS A 66 -8.84 -10.29 0.80
CA LYS A 66 -9.68 -11.46 1.13
C LYS A 66 -9.52 -12.53 0.06
N VAL A 67 -9.63 -12.14 -1.19
CA VAL A 67 -9.24 -12.95 -2.35
C VAL A 67 -7.90 -12.42 -2.87
N PRO A 68 -6.82 -13.23 -2.87
CA PRO A 68 -5.53 -12.79 -3.39
C PRO A 68 -5.61 -12.33 -4.85
N LEU A 69 -4.84 -11.29 -5.20
CA LEU A 69 -4.80 -10.76 -6.57
C LEU A 69 -4.47 -11.83 -7.61
N PHE A 70 -3.58 -12.75 -7.28
CA PHE A 70 -3.16 -13.82 -8.17
C PHE A 70 -4.22 -14.91 -8.39
N LYS A 71 -5.21 -15.01 -7.50
CA LYS A 71 -6.41 -15.85 -7.67
C LYS A 71 -7.56 -15.09 -8.34
N GLY A 72 -7.29 -13.92 -8.93
CA GLY A 72 -8.29 -13.07 -9.58
C GLY A 72 -9.01 -12.09 -8.65
N GLY A 73 -8.48 -11.87 -7.44
CA GLY A 73 -9.02 -10.85 -6.53
C GLY A 73 -8.85 -9.43 -7.05
N GLU A 74 -9.82 -8.56 -6.75
CA GLU A 74 -9.77 -7.14 -7.11
C GLU A 74 -8.94 -6.33 -6.10
N ASP A 75 -8.21 -5.31 -6.55
CA ASP A 75 -7.52 -4.37 -5.67
C ASP A 75 -8.46 -3.24 -5.17
N SER A 76 -9.53 -3.61 -4.47
CA SER A 76 -10.55 -2.69 -3.94
C SER A 76 -10.57 -2.64 -2.39
N GLU A 77 -11.09 -1.57 -1.79
CA GLU A 77 -11.15 -1.47 -0.31
C GLU A 77 -12.04 -2.57 0.29
N GLU A 78 -13.04 -3.01 -0.46
CA GLU A 78 -14.00 -4.04 -0.13
C GLU A 78 -13.36 -5.43 -0.06
N ASN A 79 -12.40 -5.69 -0.95
CA ASN A 79 -11.56 -6.89 -0.92
C ASN A 79 -10.41 -6.78 0.09
N CYS A 80 -10.20 -5.64 0.75
CA CYS A 80 -9.21 -5.56 1.82
C CYS A 80 -9.79 -5.99 3.17
N GLN A 81 -8.92 -6.54 4.00
CA GLN A 81 -9.17 -6.86 5.39
C GLN A 81 -7.93 -6.62 6.24
N ILE A 82 -8.16 -6.33 7.52
CA ILE A 82 -7.10 -6.14 8.51
C ILE A 82 -6.80 -7.47 9.16
N LEU A 83 -5.54 -7.84 9.19
CA LEU A 83 -5.06 -9.04 9.86
C LEU A 83 -3.93 -8.68 10.82
N CYS A 84 -3.98 -9.21 12.04
CA CYS A 84 -2.90 -8.98 12.99
C CYS A 84 -1.56 -9.52 12.43
N SER A 85 -0.53 -8.71 12.60
CA SER A 85 0.84 -9.02 12.20
C SER A 85 1.54 -9.89 13.27
N GLY A 86 2.75 -10.37 12.93
CA GLY A 86 3.60 -11.17 13.82
C GLY A 86 3.65 -12.66 13.47
N PRO A 87 4.54 -13.44 14.13
CA PRO A 87 4.79 -14.85 13.82
C PRO A 87 3.54 -15.73 13.96
N ASP A 88 2.75 -15.48 15.02
CA ASP A 88 1.48 -16.18 15.28
C ASP A 88 0.26 -15.42 14.73
N GLY A 89 0.51 -14.34 13.98
CA GLY A 89 -0.49 -13.46 13.41
C GLY A 89 -1.37 -14.16 12.39
N CYS A 90 -2.61 -13.71 12.28
CA CYS A 90 -3.56 -14.25 11.30
C CYS A 90 -3.10 -13.99 9.86
N HIS A 91 -2.33 -12.93 9.62
CA HIS A 91 -1.76 -12.66 8.31
C HIS A 91 -0.86 -13.80 7.82
N ALA A 92 0.13 -14.22 8.62
CA ALA A 92 1.06 -15.28 8.25
C ALA A 92 0.33 -16.61 7.98
N LYS A 93 -0.70 -16.92 8.78
CA LYS A 93 -1.54 -18.11 8.60
C LYS A 93 -2.30 -18.07 7.28
N LYS A 94 -2.91 -16.93 6.95
CA LYS A 94 -3.61 -16.72 5.68
C LYS A 94 -2.65 -16.84 4.50
N THR A 95 -1.49 -16.19 4.55
CA THR A 95 -0.49 -16.30 3.47
C THR A 95 -0.08 -17.76 3.23
N ALA A 96 0.15 -18.53 4.30
CA ALA A 96 0.50 -19.94 4.19
C ALA A 96 -0.65 -20.80 3.62
N GLU A 97 -1.90 -20.44 3.88
CA GLU A 97 -3.09 -21.10 3.32
C GLU A 97 -3.30 -20.73 1.84
N ASP A 98 -3.13 -19.45 1.49
CA ASP A 98 -3.31 -18.95 0.13
C ASP A 98 -2.33 -19.58 -0.86
N LEU A 99 -1.12 -19.90 -0.42
CA LEU A 99 -0.08 -20.56 -1.20
C LEU A 99 -0.24 -22.08 -1.28
N ARG A 100 -1.18 -22.71 -0.57
CA ARG A 100 -1.40 -24.15 -0.71
C ARG A 100 -2.02 -24.45 -2.07
N GLY A 101 -1.33 -25.28 -2.86
CA GLY A 101 -1.83 -25.76 -4.15
C GLY A 101 -1.69 -24.76 -5.30
N TRP A 102 -0.82 -23.76 -5.15
CA TRP A 102 -0.40 -22.86 -6.23
C TRP A 102 1.06 -23.08 -6.59
#